data_AF-A0A969KMQ1-F1
#
_entry.id   AF-A0A969KMQ1-F1
#
_cell.length_a   1.000
_cell.length_b   1.000
_cell.length_c   1.000
_cell.angle_alpha   90.00
_cell.angle_beta   90.00
_cell.angle_gamma   90.00
#
_symmetry.space_group_name_H-M   'P 1'
#
loop_
_entity.id
_entity.type
_entity.pdbx_description
1 polymer ?
#
loop_
_entity_poly.entity_id
_entity_poly.type
_entity_poly.pdbx_seq_one_letter_code
_entity_poly.pdbx_strand_id
1 'polypeptide(L)'
;MGGYLYLVDSADGLHIYDVGEPARPTLISHFQTLGLVADVAAMDNCVLVIDGWNGDVRWLERESTGKPSLRANLLERGGNYDIAISGSLALIAGETGLKIMDISTLANPLLLAQHRVAHVEIVQASGSCAYYCDGRGQLWLADLQTAVRPQLVEAYAALGSLPGAPLQMGSHSCPETAPASSWRKSRKTAKCTRSGCIPSPTK
;
A
#
# COMPACT_ATOMS: atom_id res chain seq x y z
N MET A 1 -0.98 19.96 -4.17
CA MET A 1 0.04 19.20 -3.42
C MET A 1 0.62 18.17 -4.37
N GLY A 2 1.94 18.12 -4.52
CA GLY A 2 2.62 17.19 -5.43
C GLY A 2 3.49 17.91 -6.45
N GLY A 3 4.74 18.14 -6.08
CA GLY A 3 5.79 18.64 -6.97
C GLY A 3 6.94 17.64 -7.12
N TYR A 4 6.77 16.39 -6.66
CA TYR A 4 7.81 15.37 -6.82
C TYR A 4 7.26 14.07 -7.38
N LEU A 5 8.06 13.44 -8.24
CA LEU A 5 7.84 12.10 -8.77
C LEU A 5 8.97 11.20 -8.28
N TYR A 6 8.59 10.05 -7.75
CA TYR A 6 9.49 9.01 -7.27
C TYR A 6 9.47 7.87 -8.28
N LEU A 7 10.61 7.62 -8.91
CA LEU A 7 10.78 6.55 -9.88
C LEU A 7 11.76 5.53 -9.33
N VAL A 8 11.36 4.27 -9.37
CA VAL A 8 12.21 3.16 -8.95
C VAL A 8 12.77 2.46 -10.18
N ASP A 9 14.08 2.36 -10.22
CA ASP A 9 14.82 1.53 -11.15
C ASP A 9 15.36 0.32 -10.38
N SER A 10 15.09 -0.88 -10.87
CA SER A 10 15.55 -2.12 -10.25
C SER A 10 17.07 -2.23 -10.11
N ALA A 11 17.86 -1.55 -10.95
CA ALA A 11 19.33 -1.58 -10.91
C ALA A 11 19.90 -0.35 -10.20
N ASP A 12 19.31 0.82 -10.41
CA ASP A 12 19.84 2.10 -9.92
C ASP A 12 19.15 2.61 -8.64
N GLY A 13 18.01 2.06 -8.23
CA GLY A 13 17.32 2.41 -6.99
C GLY A 13 16.31 3.54 -7.15
N LEU A 14 16.29 4.51 -6.24
CA LEU A 14 15.26 5.55 -6.21
C LEU A 14 15.75 6.84 -6.87
N HIS A 15 15.03 7.29 -7.89
CA HIS A 15 15.18 8.59 -8.52
C HIS A 15 14.07 9.54 -8.06
N ILE A 16 14.43 10.77 -7.73
CA ILE A 16 13.50 11.82 -7.31
C ILE A 16 13.55 12.94 -8.33
N TYR A 17 12.40 13.21 -8.94
CA TYR A 17 12.21 14.29 -9.89
C TYR A 17 11.36 15.39 -9.27
N ASP A 18 11.70 16.65 -9.52
CA ASP A 18 10.77 17.76 -9.37
C ASP A 18 9.84 17.79 -10.59
N VAL A 19 8.54 17.88 -10.33
CA VAL A 19 7.45 17.94 -11.33
C VAL A 19 6.57 19.16 -11.13
N GLY A 20 7.11 20.24 -10.56
CA GLY A 20 6.46 21.56 -10.50
C GLY A 20 6.03 22.07 -11.88
N GLU A 21 6.76 21.69 -12.93
CA GLU A 21 6.33 21.76 -14.32
C GLU A 21 6.09 20.34 -14.87
N PRO A 22 4.85 19.82 -14.89
CA PRO A 22 4.59 18.43 -15.29
C PRO A 22 5.01 18.07 -16.72
N ALA A 23 5.03 19.06 -17.62
CA ALA A 23 5.52 18.89 -18.99
C ALA A 23 7.05 18.80 -19.09
N ARG A 24 7.77 19.14 -18.02
CA ARG A 24 9.24 19.17 -17.98
C ARG A 24 9.80 18.76 -16.61
N PRO A 25 9.64 17.48 -16.21
CA PRO A 25 10.23 16.95 -14.98
C PRO A 25 11.75 17.13 -14.94
N THR A 26 12.32 17.46 -13.79
CA THR A 26 13.78 17.60 -13.59
C THR A 26 14.26 16.64 -12.52
N LEU A 27 15.30 15.86 -12.81
CA LEU A 27 15.94 15.00 -11.81
C LEU A 27 16.66 15.87 -10.78
N ILE A 28 16.27 15.79 -9.51
CA ILE A 28 16.90 16.55 -8.42
C ILE A 28 17.75 15.68 -7.50
N SER A 29 17.43 14.39 -7.41
CA SER A 29 18.18 13.49 -6.54
C SER A 29 18.07 12.02 -6.92
N HIS A 30 18.99 11.25 -6.38
CA HIS A 30 19.10 9.82 -6.54
C HIS A 30 19.56 9.19 -5.22
N PHE A 31 18.98 8.04 -4.89
CA PHE A 31 19.34 7.24 -3.74
C PHE A 31 19.57 5.79 -4.19
N GLN A 32 20.81 5.35 -4.07
CA GLN A 32 21.18 3.99 -4.37
C GLN A 32 20.60 3.04 -3.30
N THR A 33 19.74 2.12 -3.73
CA THR A 33 19.23 1.02 -2.92
C THR A 33 20.19 -0.17 -2.94
N LEU A 34 20.03 -1.10 -2.00
CA LEU A 34 20.81 -2.34 -1.97
C LEU A 34 20.04 -3.45 -2.71
N GLY A 35 19.99 -3.34 -4.04
CA GLY A 35 19.37 -4.33 -4.92
C GLY A 35 18.02 -3.91 -5.48
N LEU A 36 17.27 -4.91 -5.94
CA LEU A 36 16.00 -4.72 -6.64
C LEU A 36 15.00 -3.96 -5.76
N VAL A 37 14.35 -2.97 -6.34
CA VAL A 37 13.27 -2.23 -5.69
C VAL A 37 11.94 -2.82 -6.13
N ALA A 38 11.12 -3.25 -5.17
CA ALA A 38 9.80 -3.80 -5.44
C ALA A 38 8.75 -2.69 -5.57
N ASP A 39 8.77 -1.72 -4.64
CA ASP A 39 7.80 -0.64 -4.64
C ASP A 39 8.25 0.59 -3.84
N VAL A 40 7.57 1.72 -4.08
CA VAL A 40 7.78 2.98 -3.35
C VAL A 40 6.46 3.66 -3.03
N ALA A 41 6.34 4.17 -1.81
CA ALA A 41 5.26 5.06 -1.41
C ALA A 41 5.82 6.32 -0.76
N ALA A 42 5.18 7.46 -1.01
CA ALA A 42 5.61 8.74 -0.45
C ALA A 42 4.42 9.54 0.08
N MET A 43 4.64 10.21 1.21
CA MET A 43 3.71 11.19 1.78
C MET A 43 4.51 12.32 2.40
N ASP A 44 4.24 13.55 1.96
CA ASP A 44 4.98 14.75 2.36
C ASP A 44 6.49 14.55 2.21
N ASN A 45 7.23 14.54 3.32
CA ASN A 45 8.67 14.30 3.37
C ASN A 45 9.04 12.83 3.64
N CYS A 46 8.08 11.96 3.92
CA CYS A 46 8.32 10.54 4.14
C CYS A 46 8.33 9.80 2.81
N VAL A 47 9.37 9.00 2.56
CA VAL A 47 9.46 8.10 1.41
C VAL A 47 9.83 6.71 1.93
N LEU A 48 8.99 5.73 1.64
CA LEU A 48 9.20 4.35 2.00
C LEU A 48 9.52 3.55 0.74
N VAL A 49 10.61 2.81 0.76
CA VAL A 49 11.08 2.01 -0.38
C VAL A 49 11.21 0.56 0.06
N ILE A 50 10.66 -0.38 -0.70
CA ILE A 50 10.91 -1.80 -0.51
C ILE A 50 12.06 -2.20 -1.42
N ASP A 51 13.21 -2.58 -0.86
CA ASP A 51 14.39 -2.96 -1.62
C ASP A 51 15.09 -4.24 -1.14
N GLY A 52 15.95 -4.75 -2.00
CA GLY A 52 16.78 -5.91 -1.72
C GLY A 52 16.04 -7.23 -1.82
N TRP A 53 16.82 -8.32 -1.82
CA TRP A 53 16.33 -9.68 -2.06
C TRP A 53 15.39 -10.20 -0.98
N ASN A 54 15.39 -9.58 0.20
CA ASN A 54 14.54 -9.93 1.33
C ASN A 54 13.31 -9.01 1.46
N GLY A 55 13.17 -8.02 0.57
CA GLY A 55 12.14 -6.98 0.61
C GLY A 55 12.23 -6.12 1.87
N ASP A 56 13.43 -5.63 2.21
CA ASP A 56 13.61 -4.74 3.37
C ASP A 56 12.92 -3.40 3.09
N VAL A 57 12.40 -2.73 4.11
CA VAL A 57 11.69 -1.45 3.94
C VAL A 57 12.57 -0.32 4.44
N ARG A 58 13.04 0.54 3.54
CA ARG A 58 13.77 1.75 3.89
C ARG A 58 12.82 2.89 4.15
N TRP A 59 12.99 3.54 5.30
CA TRP A 59 12.42 4.84 5.57
C TRP A 59 13.43 5.92 5.22
N LEU A 60 13.12 6.69 4.18
CA LEU A 60 13.85 7.87 3.78
C LEU A 60 13.07 9.13 4.15
N GLU A 61 13.79 10.18 4.54
CA GLU A 61 13.24 11.52 4.69
C GLU A 61 13.72 12.41 3.53
N ARG A 62 12.80 13.09 2.86
CA ARG A 62 13.12 14.10 1.86
C ARG A 62 13.49 15.40 2.57
N GLU A 63 14.76 15.76 2.46
CA GLU A 63 15.28 17.04 2.95
C GLU A 63 14.78 18.21 2.11
N SER A 64 14.93 19.44 2.61
CA SER A 64 14.55 20.67 1.90
C SER A 64 15.24 20.85 0.53
N THR A 65 16.40 20.21 0.34
CA THR A 65 17.14 20.19 -0.93
C THR A 65 16.61 19.18 -1.95
N GLY A 66 15.59 18.39 -1.58
CA GLY A 66 15.09 17.27 -2.37
C GLY A 66 15.94 15.99 -2.25
N LYS A 67 17.11 16.07 -1.60
CA LYS A 67 17.95 14.89 -1.35
C LYS A 67 17.32 14.03 -0.26
N PRO A 68 17.19 12.71 -0.47
CA PRO A 68 16.70 11.82 0.57
C PRO A 68 17.84 11.44 1.53
N SER A 69 17.52 11.35 2.81
CA SER A 69 18.40 10.80 3.86
C SER A 69 17.79 9.51 4.41
N LEU A 70 18.62 8.48 4.63
CA LEU A 70 18.16 7.24 5.26
C LEU A 70 17.89 7.51 6.74
N ARG A 71 16.63 7.36 7.14
CA ARG A 71 16.20 7.60 8.51
C ARG A 71 16.12 6.32 9.32
N ALA A 72 15.59 5.26 8.73
CA ALA A 72 15.53 3.95 9.36
C ALA A 72 15.50 2.82 8.32
N ASN A 73 15.97 1.64 8.72
CA ASN A 73 15.75 0.40 7.99
C ASN A 73 14.76 -0.46 8.77
N LEU A 74 13.59 -0.71 8.19
CA LEU A 74 12.43 -1.26 8.84
C LEU A 74 12.27 -2.72 8.46
N LEU A 75 12.72 -3.54 9.40
CA LEU A 75 12.44 -4.97 9.52
C LEU A 75 13.07 -5.86 8.45
N GLU A 76 13.76 -6.87 8.98
CA GLU A 76 14.40 -7.96 8.27
C GLU A 76 13.39 -8.97 7.71
N ARG A 77 13.60 -9.41 6.47
CA ARG A 77 13.15 -10.72 5.94
C ARG A 77 11.64 -10.95 5.92
N GLY A 78 10.93 -9.99 5.32
CA GLY A 78 9.48 -10.08 5.15
C GLY A 78 9.00 -10.62 3.80
N GLY A 79 9.88 -10.62 2.77
CA GLY A 79 9.45 -10.81 1.38
C GLY A 79 8.36 -9.79 1.03
N ASN A 80 8.61 -8.52 1.31
CA ASN A 80 7.61 -7.47 1.08
C ASN A 80 7.59 -7.12 -0.42
N TYR A 81 6.40 -6.81 -0.95
CA TYR A 81 6.17 -6.62 -2.39
C TYR A 81 5.56 -5.26 -2.74
N ASP A 82 4.65 -4.76 -1.91
CA ASP A 82 3.86 -3.56 -2.21
C ASP A 82 3.62 -2.75 -0.94
N ILE A 83 3.59 -1.43 -1.09
CA ILE A 83 3.42 -0.51 0.02
C ILE A 83 2.41 0.59 -0.30
N ALA A 84 1.48 0.82 0.63
CA ALA A 84 0.53 1.93 0.54
C ALA A 84 0.61 2.79 1.81
N ILE A 85 0.42 4.10 1.65
CA ILE A 85 0.35 5.04 2.76
C ILE A 85 -1.07 5.58 2.88
N SER A 86 -1.59 5.61 4.10
CA SER A 86 -2.91 6.15 4.44
C SER A 86 -2.79 7.04 5.66
N GLY A 87 -2.64 8.35 5.44
CA GLY A 87 -2.29 9.27 6.52
C GLY A 87 -0.99 8.82 7.20
N SER A 88 -0.98 8.73 8.53
CA SER A 88 0.21 8.31 9.29
C SER A 88 0.45 6.79 9.33
N LEU A 89 -0.20 6.01 8.48
CA LEU A 89 -0.06 4.55 8.45
C LEU A 89 0.62 4.09 7.16
N ALA A 90 1.62 3.22 7.31
CA ALA A 90 2.18 2.43 6.22
C ALA A 90 1.60 1.01 6.24
N LEU A 91 1.11 0.58 5.08
CA LEU A 91 0.54 -0.74 4.83
C LEU A 91 1.55 -1.50 3.97
N ILE A 92 2.10 -2.59 4.50
CA ILE A 92 3.18 -3.34 3.84
C ILE A 92 2.67 -4.75 3.56
N ALA A 93 2.52 -5.07 2.29
CA ALA A 93 2.12 -6.39 1.80
C ALA A 93 3.35 -7.26 1.51
N GLY A 94 3.28 -8.54 1.82
CA GLY A 94 4.35 -9.49 1.51
C GLY A 94 4.00 -10.95 1.77
N GLU A 95 5.01 -11.81 1.76
CA GLU A 95 4.89 -13.26 1.98
C GLU A 95 4.18 -13.61 3.30
N THR A 96 4.42 -12.78 4.32
CA THR A 96 3.91 -12.96 5.68
C THR A 96 2.56 -12.28 5.95
N GLY A 97 1.91 -11.78 4.90
CA GLY A 97 0.60 -11.15 4.96
C GLY A 97 0.67 -9.62 4.91
N LEU A 98 -0.26 -8.96 5.60
CA LEU A 98 -0.30 -7.49 5.69
C LEU A 98 0.25 -7.02 7.04
N LYS A 99 1.19 -6.09 7.02
CA LYS A 99 1.68 -5.37 8.21
C LYS A 99 1.17 -3.93 8.15
N ILE A 100 0.75 -3.41 9.30
CA ILE A 100 0.30 -2.02 9.45
C ILE A 100 1.20 -1.36 10.48
N MET A 101 1.84 -0.28 10.06
CA MET A 101 2.87 0.41 10.82
C MET A 101 2.53 1.88 10.99
N ASP A 102 2.72 2.38 12.20
CA ASP A 102 2.65 3.81 12.49
C ASP A 102 3.93 4.49 12.01
N ILE A 103 3.79 5.50 11.15
CA ILE A 103 4.86 6.34 10.62
C ILE A 103 4.74 7.81 11.07
N SER A 104 3.89 8.09 12.08
CA SER A 104 3.73 9.44 12.65
C SER A 104 4.97 9.92 13.41
N THR A 105 5.59 9.04 14.20
CA THR A 105 6.78 9.39 14.97
C THR A 105 8.02 8.90 14.25
N LEU A 106 8.69 9.85 13.60
CA LEU A 106 9.82 9.64 12.70
C LEU A 106 11.06 8.97 13.35
N ALA A 107 11.07 8.76 14.67
CA ALA A 107 12.23 8.23 15.40
C ALA A 107 12.16 6.71 15.65
N ASN A 108 10.96 6.11 15.69
CA ASN A 108 10.76 4.69 15.96
C ASN A 108 9.43 4.22 15.38
N PRO A 109 9.39 3.75 14.13
CA PRO A 109 8.19 3.16 13.56
C PRO A 109 7.72 1.98 14.40
N LEU A 110 6.42 1.93 14.63
CA LEU A 110 5.79 0.94 15.48
C LEU A 110 4.91 0.03 14.64
N LEU A 111 5.16 -1.28 14.69
CA LEU A 111 4.22 -2.27 14.15
C LEU A 111 2.95 -2.27 15.01
N LEU A 112 1.85 -1.77 14.45
CA LEU A 112 0.56 -1.68 15.13
C LEU A 112 -0.23 -2.99 15.03
N ALA A 113 -0.21 -3.61 13.85
CA ALA A 113 -0.90 -4.86 13.59
C ALA A 113 -0.22 -5.67 12.49
N GLN A 114 -0.42 -6.99 12.53
CA GLN A 114 -0.07 -7.89 11.45
C GLN A 114 -1.20 -8.88 11.24
N HIS A 115 -1.74 -8.92 10.01
CA HIS A 115 -2.60 -10.01 9.59
C HIS A 115 -1.77 -11.07 8.87
N ARG A 116 -1.57 -12.21 9.55
CA ARG A 116 -0.78 -13.33 9.02
C ARG A 116 -1.64 -14.21 8.13
N VAL A 117 -1.59 -13.91 6.83
CA VAL A 117 -2.10 -14.75 5.76
C VAL A 117 -0.97 -15.09 4.81
N ALA A 118 -1.12 -16.19 4.08
CA ALA A 118 -0.12 -16.58 3.09
C ALA A 118 -0.16 -15.58 1.94
N HIS A 119 0.96 -14.88 1.72
CA HIS A 119 1.25 -14.12 0.51
C HIS A 119 0.21 -13.04 0.14
N VAL A 120 0.52 -11.79 0.43
CA VAL A 120 -0.25 -10.62 -0.06
C VAL A 120 0.64 -9.87 -1.04
N GLU A 121 0.22 -9.82 -2.30
CA GLU A 121 1.01 -9.18 -3.36
C GLU A 121 0.77 -7.68 -3.45
N ILE A 122 -0.48 -7.25 -3.25
CA ILE A 122 -0.92 -5.86 -3.44
C ILE A 122 -1.78 -5.44 -2.26
N VAL A 123 -1.57 -4.22 -1.79
CA VAL A 123 -2.44 -3.52 -0.85
C VAL A 123 -2.83 -2.16 -1.41
N GLN A 124 -4.08 -1.76 -1.19
CA GLN A 124 -4.58 -0.44 -1.58
C GLN A 124 -5.26 0.22 -0.40
N ALA A 125 -5.01 1.51 -0.20
CA ALA A 125 -5.70 2.32 0.78
C ALA A 125 -6.68 3.27 0.09
N SER A 126 -7.88 3.41 0.66
CA SER A 126 -8.84 4.43 0.26
C SER A 126 -9.57 4.96 1.48
N GLY A 127 -9.40 6.25 1.77
CA GLY A 127 -9.93 6.88 2.97
C GLY A 127 -9.39 6.18 4.22
N SER A 128 -10.27 5.58 5.00
CA SER A 128 -9.91 4.85 6.22
C SER A 128 -9.97 3.33 6.06
N CYS A 129 -9.93 2.81 4.84
CA CYS A 129 -9.97 1.37 4.58
C CYS A 129 -8.74 0.92 3.80
N ALA A 130 -8.22 -0.25 4.16
CA ALA A 130 -7.25 -0.99 3.35
C ALA A 130 -7.90 -2.23 2.73
N TYR A 131 -7.55 -2.50 1.47
CA TYR A 131 -8.03 -3.61 0.67
C TYR A 131 -6.85 -4.42 0.16
N TYR A 132 -6.90 -5.74 0.34
CA TYR A 132 -5.82 -6.63 -0.11
C TYR A 132 -6.33 -8.06 -0.30
N CYS A 133 -5.64 -8.84 -1.13
CA CYS A 133 -5.97 -10.24 -1.34
C CYS A 133 -4.85 -11.14 -0.80
N ASP A 134 -5.22 -12.25 -0.17
CA ASP A 134 -4.25 -13.30 0.16
C ASP A 134 -3.97 -14.22 -1.04
N GLY A 135 -2.96 -15.08 -0.92
CA GLY A 135 -2.55 -16.03 -1.95
C GLY A 135 -3.57 -17.13 -2.25
N ARG A 136 -4.68 -17.18 -1.51
CA ARG A 136 -5.84 -18.05 -1.79
C ARG A 136 -6.95 -17.31 -2.53
N GLY A 137 -6.74 -16.03 -2.85
CA GLY A 137 -7.72 -15.16 -3.51
C GLY A 137 -8.78 -14.62 -2.56
N GLN A 138 -8.63 -14.67 -1.24
CA GLN A 138 -9.59 -14.02 -0.35
C GLN A 138 -9.30 -12.52 -0.30
N LEU A 139 -10.33 -11.70 -0.53
CA LEU A 139 -10.27 -10.25 -0.35
C LEU A 139 -10.51 -9.92 1.12
N TRP A 140 -9.64 -9.11 1.68
CA TRP A 140 -9.69 -8.66 3.06
C TRP A 140 -9.87 -7.15 3.12
N LEU A 141 -10.67 -6.70 4.07
CA LEU A 141 -10.87 -5.29 4.38
C LEU A 141 -10.39 -5.01 5.80
N ALA A 142 -9.52 -4.02 5.97
CA ALA A 142 -9.10 -3.53 7.28
C ALA A 142 -9.55 -2.08 7.49
N ASP A 143 -10.11 -1.81 8.66
CA ASP A 143 -10.44 -0.46 9.12
C ASP A 143 -9.20 0.19 9.75
N LEU A 144 -8.86 1.36 9.25
CA LEU A 144 -7.70 2.17 9.63
C LEU A 144 -8.07 3.31 10.59
N GLN A 145 -9.36 3.57 10.88
CA GLN A 145 -9.77 4.67 11.77
C GLN A 145 -9.32 4.45 13.20
N THR A 146 -9.30 3.19 13.67
CA THR A 146 -8.71 2.84 14.95
C THR A 146 -7.20 2.77 14.80
N ALA A 147 -6.55 3.92 14.59
CA ALA A 147 -5.12 4.06 14.33
C ALA A 147 -4.23 3.32 15.36
N VAL A 148 -4.73 3.08 16.58
CA VAL A 148 -4.00 2.35 17.63
C VAL A 148 -4.12 0.83 17.49
N ARG A 149 -5.15 0.32 16.81
CA ARG A 149 -5.40 -1.11 16.55
C ARG A 149 -6.27 -1.27 15.30
N PRO A 150 -5.70 -1.24 14.09
CA PRO A 150 -6.47 -1.49 12.89
C PRO A 150 -7.15 -2.86 12.99
N GLN A 151 -8.46 -2.89 12.74
CA GLN A 151 -9.26 -4.10 12.87
C GLN A 151 -9.51 -4.69 11.49
N LEU A 152 -9.36 -6.00 11.40
CA LEU A 152 -9.79 -6.75 10.23
C LEU A 152 -11.31 -6.86 10.26
N VAL A 153 -11.97 -6.22 9.29
CA VAL A 153 -13.44 -6.13 9.27
C VAL A 153 -14.05 -7.43 8.75
N GLU A 154 -13.54 -7.95 7.63
CA GLU A 154 -14.11 -9.15 7.00
C GLU A 154 -13.22 -9.78 5.91
N ALA A 155 -13.47 -11.06 5.65
CA ALA A 155 -12.91 -11.82 4.53
C ALA A 155 -14.01 -12.15 3.52
N TYR A 156 -13.78 -11.81 2.25
CA TYR A 156 -14.65 -12.17 1.13
C TYR A 156 -13.93 -13.19 0.26
N ALA A 157 -14.54 -14.35 0.03
CA ALA A 157 -13.98 -15.33 -0.90
C ALA A 157 -14.08 -14.79 -2.33
N ALA A 158 -12.95 -14.49 -2.99
CA ALA A 158 -12.97 -14.34 -4.44
C ALA A 158 -13.11 -15.74 -5.03
N LEU A 159 -14.32 -16.09 -5.45
CA LEU A 159 -14.59 -17.34 -6.15
C LEU A 159 -13.91 -17.29 -7.53
N GLY A 160 -13.14 -18.33 -7.85
CA GLY A 160 -12.32 -18.40 -9.07
C GLY A 160 -13.10 -18.43 -10.39
N SER A 161 -12.40 -17.98 -11.45
CA SER A 161 -12.57 -18.20 -12.91
C SER A 161 -13.98 -18.17 -13.57
N LEU A 162 -14.22 -17.08 -14.33
CA LEU A 162 -15.16 -16.81 -15.46
C LEU A 162 -16.70 -16.68 -15.17
N PRO A 163 -17.50 -16.06 -16.07
CA PRO A 163 -17.57 -14.64 -16.45
C PRO A 163 -18.95 -13.98 -16.18
N GLY A 164 -18.97 -12.65 -16.09
CA GLY A 164 -20.17 -11.84 -16.42
C GLY A 164 -21.10 -11.41 -15.28
N ALA A 165 -20.73 -10.34 -14.56
CA ALA A 165 -21.63 -9.24 -14.17
C ALA A 165 -20.85 -8.17 -13.37
N PRO A 166 -20.93 -6.87 -13.72
CA PRO A 166 -20.21 -5.83 -13.00
C PRO A 166 -20.82 -5.55 -11.60
N LEU A 167 -19.93 -5.26 -10.65
CA LEU A 167 -20.26 -4.52 -9.43
C LEU A 167 -20.30 -3.04 -9.79
N GLN A 168 -21.47 -2.42 -9.66
CA GLN A 168 -21.59 -0.97 -9.65
C GLN A 168 -21.11 -0.51 -8.27
N MET A 169 -20.00 0.25 -8.21
CA MET A 169 -19.68 1.02 -7.00
C MET A 169 -20.71 2.14 -6.90
N GLY A 170 -21.84 1.85 -6.24
CA GLY A 170 -22.65 2.88 -5.62
C GLY A 170 -21.81 3.56 -4.55
N SER A 171 -22.04 4.87 -4.36
CA SER A 171 -21.47 5.67 -3.28
C SER A 171 -21.85 5.07 -1.91
N HIS A 172 -21.09 4.09 -1.45
CA HIS A 172 -21.23 3.53 -0.12
C HIS A 172 -20.07 4.05 0.71
N SER A 173 -20.34 5.16 1.40
CA SER A 173 -19.57 5.60 2.56
C SER A 173 -19.43 4.42 3.52
N CYS A 174 -18.26 4.25 4.12
CA CYS A 174 -18.06 3.38 5.27
C CYS A 174 -19.14 3.72 6.31
N PRO A 175 -20.10 2.84 6.64
CA PRO A 175 -21.19 3.21 7.54
C PRO A 175 -20.65 3.25 8.96
N GLU A 176 -20.74 4.41 9.60
CA GLU A 176 -20.16 4.70 10.91
C GLU A 176 -20.68 3.82 12.07
N THR A 177 -21.71 2.97 11.90
CA THR A 177 -22.36 2.32 13.06
C THR A 177 -23.13 0.99 12.83
N ALA A 178 -22.88 0.20 11.77
CA ALA A 178 -23.66 -1.04 11.57
C ALA A 178 -23.03 -2.28 12.25
N PRO A 179 -23.74 -3.00 13.15
CA PRO A 179 -23.25 -4.26 13.70
C PRO A 179 -23.18 -5.37 12.63
N ALA A 180 -22.18 -6.24 12.77
CA ALA A 180 -21.78 -7.30 11.83
C ALA A 180 -22.87 -8.29 11.38
N SER A 181 -24.08 -8.24 11.96
CA SER A 181 -25.19 -9.15 11.67
C SER A 181 -26.10 -8.72 10.50
N SER A 182 -25.91 -7.52 9.93
CA SER A 182 -26.82 -6.95 8.92
C SER A 182 -26.42 -7.20 7.45
N TRP A 183 -25.23 -7.75 7.21
CA TRP A 183 -24.68 -7.93 5.87
C TRP A 183 -25.22 -9.22 5.20
N ARG A 184 -26.31 -9.09 4.43
CA ARG A 184 -26.85 -10.22 3.64
C ARG A 184 -25.91 -10.58 2.49
N LYS A 185 -25.49 -11.85 2.49
CA LYS A 185 -24.73 -12.54 1.43
C LYS A 185 -25.20 -12.17 0.02
N SER A 186 -24.41 -11.41 -0.72
CA SER A 186 -24.55 -11.33 -2.18
C SER A 186 -23.20 -11.64 -2.84
N ARG A 187 -23.23 -12.62 -3.75
CA ARG A 187 -22.06 -13.22 -4.39
C ARG A 187 -21.58 -12.33 -5.53
N LYS A 188 -20.44 -11.63 -5.39
CA LYS A 188 -19.77 -10.94 -6.51
C LYS A 188 -18.24 -10.88 -6.30
N THR A 189 -17.48 -10.94 -7.40
CA THR A 189 -16.01 -11.05 -7.45
C THR A 189 -15.30 -9.69 -7.57
N ALA A 190 -14.08 -9.57 -7.05
CA ALA A 190 -13.19 -8.41 -7.27
C ALA A 190 -11.76 -8.87 -7.61
N LYS A 191 -11.07 -8.13 -8.50
CA LYS A 191 -9.62 -8.21 -8.71
C LYS A 191 -9.01 -6.87 -8.32
N CYS A 192 -8.03 -6.87 -7.42
CA CYS A 192 -7.24 -5.69 -7.09
C CYS A 192 -6.15 -5.49 -8.15
N THR A 193 -6.06 -4.29 -8.72
CA THR A 193 -4.94 -3.85 -9.55
C THR A 193 -4.40 -2.52 -9.02
N ARG A 194 -3.22 -2.09 -9.48
CA ARG A 194 -2.60 -0.79 -9.09
C ARG A 194 -3.46 0.44 -9.37
N SER A 195 -4.50 0.32 -10.19
CA SER A 195 -5.45 1.38 -10.52
C SER A 195 -6.81 1.22 -9.82
N GLY A 196 -6.88 0.34 -8.81
CA GLY A 196 -8.08 0.01 -8.04
C GLY A 196 -8.73 -1.32 -8.45
N CYS A 197 -9.87 -1.63 -7.83
CA CYS A 197 -10.73 -2.75 -8.25
C CYS A 197 -11.50 -2.33 -9.53
N ILE A 198 -10.90 -2.53 -10.70
CA ILE A 198 -11.53 -2.14 -11.97
C ILE A 198 -12.46 -3.26 -12.48
N PRO A 199 -13.76 -2.97 -12.72
CA PRO A 199 -14.60 -3.83 -13.56
C PRO A 199 -14.13 -3.71 -15.02
N SER A 200 -13.90 -4.85 -15.68
CA SER A 200 -13.47 -4.90 -17.07
C SER A 200 -14.49 -4.27 -18.04
N PRO A 201 -14.06 -3.54 -19.09
CA PRO A 201 -14.96 -2.92 -20.05
C PRO A 201 -15.62 -3.99 -20.93
N THR A 202 -16.95 -3.97 -21.01
CA THR A 202 -17.76 -4.80 -21.90
C THR A 202 -17.77 -4.21 -23.32
N LYS A 203 -17.53 -5.04 -24.34
CA LYS A 203 -18.18 -4.87 -25.65
C LYS A 203 -19.59 -5.43 -25.57
#